data_AF-A0A7G3B643-F1
#
_entry.id   AF-A0A7G3B643-F1
#
_cell.length_a   1.000
_cell.length_b   1.000
_cell.length_c   1.000
_cell.angle_alpha   90.00
_cell.angle_beta   90.00
_cell.angle_gamma   90.00
#
_symmetry.space_group_name_H-M   'P 1'
#
loop_
_entity.id
_entity.type
_entity.pdbx_description
1 polymer ?
#
loop_
_entity_poly.entity_id
_entity_poly.type
_entity_poly.pdbx_seq_one_letter_code
_entity_poly.pdbx_strand_id
1 'polypeptide(L)'
;MNSIIKTFASALELFFTAILCFFLFAIPIHFNTILAIGIVSFAVFMYSQNPVVNLPVASSAKGANISDDTQKLLMAEEGEIKE
;
A
#
# COMPACT_ATOMS: atom_id res chain seq x y z
N MET A 1 -1.35 4.85 3.42
CA MET A 1 -0.87 3.71 4.23
C MET A 1 -1.00 2.45 3.37
N ASN A 2 0.10 1.76 3.13
CA ASN A 2 0.14 0.67 2.15
C ASN A 2 -0.79 -0.48 2.58
N SER A 3 -1.68 -0.93 1.70
CA SER A 3 -2.71 -1.93 2.01
C SER A 3 -2.12 -3.24 2.54
N ILE A 4 -0.86 -3.54 2.16
CA ILE A 4 -0.07 -4.70 2.58
C ILE A 4 0.28 -4.65 4.07
N ILE A 5 0.74 -3.49 4.57
CA ILE A 5 1.07 -3.32 6.00
C ILE A 5 -0.19 -3.40 6.84
N LYS A 6 -1.33 -2.91 6.32
CA LYS A 6 -2.63 -3.03 6.99
C LYS A 6 -3.09 -4.49 7.08
N THR A 7 -2.89 -5.30 6.04
CA THR A 7 -3.20 -6.74 6.10
C THR A 7 -2.29 -7.47 7.08
N PHE A 8 -1.01 -7.10 7.09
CA PHE A 8 -0.03 -7.62 8.03
C PHE A 8 -0.37 -7.32 9.50
N ALA A 9 -0.76 -6.07 9.78
CA ALA A 9 -1.15 -5.63 11.11
C ALA A 9 -2.37 -6.40 11.62
N SER A 10 -3.39 -6.61 10.77
CA SER A 10 -4.59 -7.37 11.16
C SER A 10 -4.30 -8.86 11.40
N ALA A 11 -3.41 -9.47 10.62
CA ALA A 11 -2.98 -10.86 10.86
C ALA A 11 -2.22 -11.00 12.19
N LEU A 12 -1.37 -10.03 12.51
CA LEU A 12 -0.63 -10.00 13.77
C LEU A 12 -1.54 -9.75 14.98
N GLU A 13 -2.60 -8.95 14.84
CA GLU A 13 -3.63 -8.76 15.87
C GLU A 13 -4.33 -10.08 16.23
N LEU A 14 -4.72 -10.86 15.20
CA LEU A 14 -5.36 -12.16 15.40
C LEU A 14 -4.41 -13.17 16.06
N PHE A 15 -3.13 -13.14 15.69
CA PHE A 15 -2.07 -13.94 16.31
C PHE A 15 -1.92 -13.62 17.80
N PHE A 16 -1.81 -12.34 18.16
CA PHE A 16 -1.72 -11.92 19.57
C PHE A 16 -2.97 -12.27 20.35
N THR A 17 -4.15 -12.10 19.75
CA THR A 17 -5.43 -12.47 20.38
C THR A 17 -5.49 -13.97 20.67
N ALA A 18 -5.04 -14.81 19.74
CA ALA A 18 -5.00 -16.27 19.94
C ALA A 18 -4.06 -16.68 21.09
N ILE A 19 -2.89 -16.06 21.20
CA ILE A 19 -1.93 -16.32 22.27
C ILE A 19 -2.46 -15.83 23.63
N LEU A 20 -3.03 -14.62 23.67
CA LEU A 20 -3.62 -14.06 24.90
C LEU A 20 -4.81 -14.89 25.38
N CYS A 21 -5.70 -15.32 24.49
CA CYS A 21 -6.83 -16.19 24.84
C CYS A 21 -6.38 -17.55 25.37
N PHE A 22 -5.30 -18.12 24.81
CA PHE A 22 -4.71 -19.34 25.35
C PHE A 22 -4.23 -19.14 26.79
N PHE A 23 -3.50 -18.04 27.05
CA PHE A 23 -2.94 -17.78 28.37
C PHE A 23 -3.99 -17.40 29.43
N LEU A 24 -5.04 -16.68 29.04
CA LEU A 24 -6.02 -16.09 29.96
C LEU A 24 -7.22 -17.00 30.25
N PHE A 25 -7.65 -17.82 29.27
CA PHE A 25 -8.83 -18.68 29.40
C PHE A 25 -8.51 -20.18 29.31
N ALA A 26 -7.23 -20.57 29.10
CA ALA A 26 -6.79 -21.95 28.92
C ALA A 26 -7.67 -22.74 27.92
N ILE A 27 -8.20 -22.04 26.90
CA ILE A 27 -9.06 -22.66 25.90
C ILE A 27 -8.21 -23.66 25.11
N PRO A 28 -8.66 -24.92 24.96
CA PRO A 28 -7.88 -25.96 24.30
C PRO A 28 -7.55 -25.55 22.86
N ILE A 29 -6.25 -25.38 22.61
CA ILE A 29 -5.71 -25.03 21.29
C ILE A 29 -5.65 -26.31 20.45
N HIS A 30 -6.35 -26.31 19.32
CA HIS A 30 -6.31 -27.41 18.37
C HIS A 30 -5.09 -27.30 17.44
N PHE A 31 -4.69 -28.41 16.83
CA PHE A 31 -3.54 -28.47 15.92
C PHE A 31 -3.61 -27.45 14.78
N ASN A 32 -4.82 -27.15 14.30
CA ASN A 32 -5.07 -26.12 13.29
C ASN A 32 -4.56 -24.73 13.71
N THR A 33 -4.73 -24.36 14.97
CA THR A 33 -4.30 -23.06 15.50
C THR A 33 -2.78 -22.99 15.63
N ILE A 34 -2.13 -24.10 16.02
CA ILE A 34 -0.65 -24.20 16.06
C ILE A 34 -0.07 -24.01 14.66
N LEU A 35 -0.67 -24.67 13.66
CA LEU A 35 -0.25 -24.54 12.26
C LEU A 35 -0.47 -23.11 11.74
N ALA A 36 -1.60 -22.48 12.08
CA ALA A 36 -1.90 -21.09 11.70
C ALA A 36 -0.88 -20.11 12.29
N ILE A 37 -0.55 -20.24 13.59
CA ILE A 37 0.49 -19.45 14.28
C ILE A 37 1.83 -19.61 13.57
N GLY A 38 2.19 -20.84 13.17
CA GLY A 38 3.41 -21.12 12.42
C GLY A 38 3.46 -20.44 11.04
N ILE A 39 2.37 -20.51 10.27
CA ILE A 39 2.27 -19.88 8.94
C ILE A 39 2.34 -18.36 9.04
N VAL A 40 1.60 -17.76 9.98
CA VAL A 40 1.64 -16.30 10.19
C VAL A 40 3.03 -15.85 10.63
N SER A 41 3.66 -16.56 11.57
CA SER A 41 5.03 -16.27 12.00
C SER A 41 6.02 -16.38 10.84
N PHE A 42 5.88 -17.39 9.99
CA PHE A 42 6.72 -17.56 8.81
C PHE A 42 6.52 -16.43 7.79
N ALA A 43 5.28 -16.02 7.55
CA ALA A 43 4.98 -14.88 6.68
C ALA A 43 5.62 -13.58 7.22
N VAL A 44 5.47 -13.33 8.54
CA VAL A 44 6.08 -12.16 9.21
C VAL A 44 7.58 -12.17 9.10
N PHE A 45 8.19 -13.33 9.32
CA PHE A 45 9.62 -13.50 9.19
C PHE A 45 10.09 -13.19 7.76
N MET A 46 9.42 -13.75 6.75
CA MET A 46 9.80 -13.54 5.35
C MET A 46 9.61 -12.08 4.91
N TYR A 47 8.53 -11.44 5.34
CA TYR A 47 8.26 -10.02 5.07
C TYR A 47 9.27 -9.09 5.76
N SER A 48 9.70 -9.44 6.98
CA SER A 48 10.68 -8.65 7.73
C SER A 48 12.07 -8.65 7.07
N GLN A 49 12.41 -9.72 6.34
CA GLN A 49 13.69 -9.78 5.61
C GLN A 49 13.70 -8.95 4.34
N ASN A 50 12.59 -8.87 3.61
CA ASN A 50 12.47 -8.10 2.38
C ASN A 50 11.20 -7.24 2.43
N PRO A 51 11.24 -6.10 3.15
CA PRO A 51 10.08 -5.24 3.27
C PRO A 51 9.71 -4.68 1.89
N VAL A 52 8.42 -4.68 1.55
CA VAL A 52 7.94 -4.15 0.26
C VAL A 52 8.18 -2.64 0.20
N VAL A 53 9.26 -2.24 -0.47
CA VAL A 53 9.60 -0.85 -0.71
C VAL A 53 8.65 -0.29 -1.77
N ASN A 54 7.57 0.35 -1.33
CA ASN A 54 6.77 1.19 -2.23
C ASN A 54 7.53 2.50 -2.42
N LEU A 55 8.60 2.48 -3.22
CA LEU A 55 9.22 3.71 -3.70
C LEU A 55 8.11 4.48 -4.44
N PRO A 56 7.72 5.69 -3.99
CA PRO A 56 6.90 6.54 -4.83
C PRO A 56 7.66 6.67 -6.14
N VAL A 57 7.03 6.29 -7.25
CA VAL A 57 7.56 6.63 -8.57
C VAL A 57 7.81 8.13 -8.49
N ALA A 58 9.07 8.54 -8.57
CA ALA A 58 9.42 9.94 -8.57
C ALA A 58 8.54 10.57 -9.64
N SER A 59 7.82 11.62 -9.24
CA SER A 59 6.99 12.44 -10.09
C SER A 59 7.76 12.80 -11.36
N SER A 60 7.62 12.00 -12.40
CA SER A 60 8.09 12.26 -13.76
C SER A 60 7.09 11.66 -14.73
N ALA A 61 5.85 12.07 -14.57
CA ALA A 61 4.93 12.23 -15.67
C ALA A 61 4.14 13.52 -15.41
N LYS A 62 4.87 14.63 -15.51
CA LYS A 62 4.46 15.82 -16.25
C LYS A 62 2.97 16.14 -16.09
N GLY A 63 2.66 16.96 -15.09
CA GLY A 63 1.49 17.82 -15.16
C GLY A 63 1.52 18.51 -16.52
N ALA A 64 0.56 18.16 -17.36
CA ALA A 64 0.21 18.90 -18.55
C ALA A 64 -0.34 20.25 -18.10
N ASN A 65 0.55 21.15 -17.67
CA ASN A 65 0.28 22.58 -17.81
C ASN A 65 0.42 22.84 -19.29
N ILE A 66 -0.73 22.77 -19.96
CA ILE A 66 -0.96 23.29 -21.30
C ILE A 66 -0.28 24.66 -21.35
N SER A 67 0.70 24.74 -22.23
CA SER A 67 1.54 25.90 -22.44
C SER A 67 0.67 27.15 -22.62
N ASP A 68 0.83 28.13 -21.73
CA ASP A 68 0.28 29.47 -21.90
C ASP A 68 0.71 30.08 -23.25
N ASP A 69 1.85 29.64 -23.79
CA ASP A 69 2.33 30.05 -25.12
C ASP A 69 1.49 29.45 -26.27
N THR A 70 0.93 28.25 -26.11
CA THR A 70 0.04 27.64 -27.12
C THR A 70 -1.31 28.36 -27.16
N GLN A 71 -1.84 28.79 -26.01
CA GLN A 71 -3.09 29.57 -25.99
C GLN A 71 -2.88 30.96 -26.62
N LYS A 72 -1.71 31.58 -26.43
CA LYS A 72 -1.36 32.87 -27.02
C LYS A 72 -1.12 32.81 -28.54
N LEU A 73 -0.57 31.70 -29.05
CA LEU A 73 -0.41 31.46 -30.48
C LEU A 73 -1.74 31.23 -31.20
N LEU A 74 -2.68 30.53 -30.56
CA LEU A 74 -4.02 30.31 -31.12
C LEU A 74 -4.84 31.62 -31.20
N MET A 75 -4.65 32.53 -30.25
CA MET A 75 -5.30 33.86 -30.28
C MET A 75 -4.67 34.82 -31.28
N ALA A 76 -3.38 34.66 -31.61
CA ALA A 76 -2.71 35.48 -32.62
C ALA A 76 -3.15 35.10 -34.05
N GLU A 77 -3.38 33.80 -34.31
CA GLU A 77 -3.77 33.33 -35.64
C GLU A 77 -5.22 33.70 -36.02
N GLU A 78 -6.15 33.75 -35.06
CA GLU A 78 -7.53 34.24 -35.33
C GLU A 78 -7.62 35.76 -35.59
N GLY A 79 -6.57 36.52 -35.25
CA GLY A 79 -6.52 37.97 -35.42
C GLY A 79 -6.06 38.46 -36.80
N GLU A 80 -5.39 37.62 -37.60
CA GLU A 80 -4.81 38.02 -38.90
C GLU A 80 -5.72 37.72 -40.11
N ILE A 81 -6.84 37.01 -39.94
CA ILE A 81 -7.78 36.70 -41.04
C ILE A 81 -8.95 37.70 -41.06
N LYS A 82 -8.69 38.99 -40.88
CA LYS A 82 -9.65 40.07 -41.21
C LYS A 82 -8.92 41.36 -41.61
N GLU A 83 -8.24 41.33 -42.75
CA GLU A 83 -8.14 42.49 -43.65
C GLU A 83 -8.44 42.05 -45.09
#